data_AF-A0A927K3P1-F1
#
_entry.id   AF-A0A927K3P1-F1
#
_cell.length_a   1.000
_cell.length_b   1.000
_cell.length_c   1.000
_cell.angle_alpha   90.00
_cell.angle_beta   90.00
_cell.angle_gamma   90.00
#
_symmetry.space_group_name_H-M   'P 1'
#
loop_
_entity.id
_entity.type
_entity.pdbx_description
1 polymer ?
#
loop_
_entity_poly.entity_id
_entity_poly.type
_entity_poly.pdbx_seq_one_letter_code
_entity_poly.pdbx_strand_id
1 'polypeptide(L)'
;MARFVYNLSPDTFTEETLAATHPFGYLLAPNNATPQLAGLAAQVRGRGLPLMADNGNFALIGQVASALRGRATIMRARLREVEDRLGRSVRPGDLPDDLTRDYLALSVAAREEARRLAGDGERGLPDQLGLDPTILIGVEDITPACWLALDLERAYTGRRRRDWARLNAGTARRAAARLPDLPAGLRESYYPVASAESYDTAVDAGRIFGEHGLSRVAAGFGAYMADGNYTDHVRVAGRRIDFGGRLPNRYTRTVLAARGLHHGYRAATGRPMAGLHHLGLGAPIMLPLVALAADPTTELTFDATSPIKDALRDGVLYVTTPSYLKIRLRRSAAWLGADPTRRWDCPCPFCRAFVLRFPFDYAAGHAFHLAHPDHEPDAADLRPGGGLFEAYPLFSEPPGGERRDAVDHARVGHNHWALEQVLAGIRDAATAGELEAHVRRVVADYTPTTSAPFARAVEQGLAFATMSAP
;
A
#
# COMPACT_ATOMS: atom_id res chain seq x y z
N MET A 1 0.80 -12.67 -13.66
CA MET A 1 2.00 -12.86 -12.80
C MET A 1 2.17 -11.65 -11.87
N ALA A 2 2.36 -11.89 -10.57
CA ALA A 2 2.50 -10.86 -9.54
C ALA A 2 3.97 -10.42 -9.32
N ARG A 3 4.23 -9.11 -9.31
CA ARG A 3 5.58 -8.51 -9.25
C ARG A 3 5.63 -7.26 -8.37
N PHE A 4 6.75 -7.00 -7.70
CA PHE A 4 6.98 -5.77 -6.93
C PHE A 4 7.91 -4.82 -7.71
N VAL A 5 7.53 -3.55 -7.78
CA VAL A 5 8.35 -2.46 -8.33
C VAL A 5 8.97 -1.73 -7.16
N TYR A 6 10.30 -1.66 -7.13
CA TYR A 6 11.04 -1.10 -6.00
C TYR A 6 11.05 0.42 -6.13
N ASN A 7 10.82 1.15 -5.04
CA ASN A 7 11.05 2.59 -5.08
C ASN A 7 12.56 2.84 -5.24
N LEU A 8 12.96 3.62 -6.24
CA LEU A 8 14.36 3.89 -6.52
C LEU A 8 14.99 4.73 -5.41
N SER A 9 15.96 4.15 -4.71
CA SER A 9 16.80 4.84 -3.72
C SER A 9 18.21 4.27 -3.74
N PRO A 10 19.18 4.96 -3.11
CA PRO A 10 20.53 4.41 -2.93
C PRO A 10 20.54 3.10 -2.15
N ASP A 11 19.53 2.84 -1.32
CA ASP A 11 19.43 1.62 -0.50
C ASP A 11 18.83 0.43 -1.26
N THR A 12 18.06 0.68 -2.32
CA THR A 12 17.36 -0.36 -3.09
C THR A 12 18.03 -0.68 -4.42
N PHE A 13 18.92 0.18 -4.92
CA PHE A 13 19.69 -0.04 -6.13
C PHE A 13 21.20 -0.12 -5.79
N THR A 14 21.61 -1.29 -5.31
CA THR A 14 23.01 -1.64 -5.03
C THR A 14 23.33 -2.99 -5.65
N GLU A 15 24.61 -3.30 -5.89
CA GLU A 15 25.00 -4.64 -6.38
C GLU A 15 24.55 -5.75 -5.43
N GLU A 16 24.66 -5.51 -4.11
CA GLU A 16 24.21 -6.47 -3.10
C GLU A 16 22.70 -6.72 -3.21
N THR A 17 21.90 -5.67 -3.34
CA THR A 17 20.45 -5.80 -3.53
C THR A 17 20.11 -6.53 -4.82
N LEU A 18 20.77 -6.21 -5.93
CA LEU A 18 20.53 -6.85 -7.23
C LEU A 18 20.99 -8.32 -7.28
N ALA A 19 21.97 -8.70 -6.44
CA ALA A 19 22.41 -10.08 -6.30
C ALA A 19 21.51 -10.88 -5.35
N ALA A 20 21.02 -10.26 -4.28
CA ALA A 20 20.21 -10.91 -3.25
C ALA A 20 18.71 -10.94 -3.58
N THR A 21 18.24 -9.99 -4.37
CA THR A 21 16.85 -9.86 -4.82
C THR A 21 16.80 -9.66 -6.33
N HIS A 22 15.71 -10.12 -6.96
CA HIS A 22 15.50 -9.94 -8.40
C HIS A 22 14.35 -8.96 -8.62
N PRO A 23 14.57 -7.64 -8.41
CA PRO A 23 13.53 -6.64 -8.57
C PRO A 23 13.00 -6.67 -10.01
N PHE A 24 11.67 -6.63 -10.16
CA PHE A 24 11.07 -6.55 -11.48
C PHE A 24 11.43 -5.25 -12.21
N GLY A 25 11.56 -4.17 -11.45
CA GLY A 25 11.89 -2.84 -11.95
C GLY A 25 11.89 -1.82 -10.82
N TYR A 26 12.17 -0.57 -11.18
CA TYR A 26 12.25 0.53 -10.25
C TYR A 26 11.26 1.64 -10.58
N LEU A 27 10.74 2.31 -9.55
CA LEU A 27 9.83 3.44 -9.67
C LEU A 27 10.53 4.73 -9.24
N LEU A 28 10.40 5.78 -10.06
CA LEU A 28 10.86 7.13 -9.75
C LEU A 28 9.78 8.15 -10.14
N ALA A 29 9.44 9.03 -9.20
CA ALA A 29 8.59 10.19 -9.48
C ALA A 29 9.45 11.40 -9.89
N PRO A 30 9.03 12.23 -10.86
CA PRO A 30 9.81 13.38 -11.32
C PRO A 30 10.12 14.40 -10.23
N ASN A 31 9.17 14.64 -9.33
CA ASN A 31 9.37 15.54 -8.19
C ASN A 31 10.37 15.02 -7.14
N ASN A 32 10.79 13.75 -7.25
CA ASN A 32 11.84 13.15 -6.43
C ASN A 32 13.12 12.88 -7.24
N ALA A 33 13.18 13.23 -8.53
CA ALA A 33 14.32 12.94 -9.40
C ALA A 33 15.49 13.93 -9.17
N THR A 34 16.12 13.83 -7.99
CA THR A 34 17.37 14.54 -7.69
C THR A 34 18.48 14.12 -8.67
N PRO A 35 19.57 14.89 -8.84
CA PRO A 35 20.67 14.51 -9.71
C PRO A 35 21.21 13.10 -9.43
N GLN A 36 21.26 12.70 -8.15
CA GLN A 36 21.65 11.35 -7.74
C GLN A 36 20.67 10.30 -8.25
N LEU A 37 19.36 10.47 -8.02
CA LEU A 37 18.35 9.49 -8.44
C LEU A 37 18.17 9.46 -9.96
N ALA A 38 18.34 10.58 -10.65
CA ALA A 38 18.40 10.61 -12.12
C ALA A 38 19.60 9.81 -12.65
N GLY A 39 20.76 9.92 -11.99
CA GLY A 39 21.93 9.09 -12.27
C GLY A 39 21.66 7.60 -12.05
N LEU A 40 21.01 7.22 -10.94
CA LEU A 40 20.61 5.84 -10.69
C LEU A 40 19.58 5.34 -11.72
N ALA A 41 18.63 6.17 -12.13
CA ALA A 41 17.64 5.82 -13.15
C ALA A 41 18.31 5.49 -14.50
N ALA A 42 19.36 6.23 -14.88
CA ALA A 42 20.16 5.90 -16.06
C ALA A 42 20.88 4.55 -15.90
N GLN A 43 21.39 4.23 -14.71
CA GLN A 43 22.02 2.94 -14.44
C GLN A 43 21.02 1.77 -14.46
N VAL A 44 19.81 1.95 -13.92
CA VAL A 44 18.70 0.99 -14.01
C VAL A 44 18.46 0.61 -15.47
N ARG A 45 18.34 1.62 -16.35
CA ARG A 45 18.16 1.41 -17.80
C ARG A 45 19.38 0.76 -18.45
N GLY A 46 20.59 1.18 -18.07
CA GLY A 46 21.84 0.59 -18.54
C GLY A 46 21.98 -0.91 -18.22
N ARG A 47 21.29 -1.39 -17.17
CA ARG A 47 21.18 -2.81 -16.82
C ARG A 47 20.02 -3.54 -17.50
N GLY A 48 19.25 -2.86 -18.34
CA GLY A 48 18.07 -3.42 -19.01
C GLY A 48 16.87 -3.65 -18.06
N LEU A 49 16.88 -3.05 -16.87
CA LEU A 49 15.77 -3.16 -15.93
C LEU A 49 14.67 -2.13 -16.24
N PRO A 50 13.39 -2.49 -16.08
CA PRO A 50 12.28 -1.56 -16.22
C PRO A 50 12.39 -0.36 -15.27
N LEU A 51 12.13 0.82 -15.82
CA LEU A 51 11.95 2.06 -15.07
C LEU A 51 10.50 2.53 -15.23
N MET A 52 9.79 2.58 -14.11
CA MET A 52 8.43 3.10 -14.01
C MET A 52 8.46 4.57 -13.56
N ALA A 53 7.94 5.47 -14.39
CA ALA A 53 7.76 6.86 -14.01
C ALA A 53 6.40 7.05 -13.33
N ASP A 54 6.41 7.37 -12.03
CA ASP A 54 5.22 7.79 -11.29
C ASP A 54 4.82 9.22 -11.68
N ASN A 55 3.54 9.59 -11.53
CA ASN A 55 3.05 10.93 -11.82
C ASN A 55 3.38 11.96 -10.72
N GLY A 56 3.89 11.50 -9.58
CA GLY A 56 4.34 12.34 -8.46
C GLY A 56 3.21 13.00 -7.66
N ASN A 57 1.96 12.66 -7.96
CA ASN A 57 0.77 13.28 -7.36
C ASN A 57 0.61 12.99 -5.87
N PHE A 58 1.25 11.95 -5.33
CA PHE A 58 1.22 11.63 -3.90
C PHE A 58 1.64 12.83 -3.03
N ALA A 59 2.64 13.61 -3.47
CA ALA A 59 3.06 14.82 -2.76
C ALA A 59 1.96 15.90 -2.75
N LEU A 60 1.23 16.04 -3.86
CA LEU A 60 0.12 17.00 -3.99
C LEU A 60 -1.06 16.60 -3.10
N ILE A 61 -1.39 15.31 -3.04
CA ILE A 61 -2.41 14.77 -2.11
C ILE A 61 -2.04 15.14 -0.67
N GLY A 62 -0.77 14.98 -0.30
CA GLY A 62 -0.26 15.38 1.02
C GLY A 62 -0.41 16.88 1.30
N GLN A 63 -0.19 17.75 0.30
CA GLN A 63 -0.38 19.20 0.44
C GLN A 63 -1.86 19.56 0.65
N VAL A 64 -2.78 19.00 -0.15
CA VAL A 64 -4.24 19.21 0.02
C VAL A 64 -4.68 18.74 1.41
N ALA A 65 -4.27 17.54 1.80
CA ALA A 65 -4.64 16.95 3.08
C ALA A 65 -4.10 17.79 4.26
N SER A 66 -2.87 18.30 4.15
CA SER A 66 -2.28 19.17 5.17
C SER A 66 -3.03 20.49 5.30
N ALA A 67 -3.35 21.15 4.18
CA ALA A 67 -4.06 22.44 4.17
C ALA A 67 -5.46 22.36 4.81
N LEU A 68 -6.13 21.21 4.66
CA LEU A 68 -7.51 21.02 5.13
C LEU A 68 -7.63 20.19 6.41
N ARG A 69 -6.50 19.73 6.98
CA ARG A 69 -6.46 18.81 8.13
C ARG A 69 -7.22 19.32 9.34
N GLY A 70 -7.03 20.59 9.72
CA GLY A 70 -7.70 21.17 10.89
C GLY A 70 -9.22 21.07 10.81
N ARG A 71 -9.78 21.37 9.63
CA ARG A 71 -11.23 21.24 9.38
C ARG A 71 -11.68 19.79 9.43
N ALA A 72 -10.96 18.88 8.77
CA ALA A 72 -11.27 17.45 8.79
C ALA A 72 -11.22 16.87 10.22
N THR A 73 -10.27 17.27 11.06
CA THR A 73 -10.16 16.83 12.46
C THR A 73 -11.38 17.23 13.28
N ILE A 74 -11.83 18.49 13.18
CA ILE A 74 -13.04 18.97 13.87
C ILE A 74 -14.25 18.13 13.45
N MET A 75 -14.37 17.88 12.14
CA MET A 75 -15.47 17.12 11.57
C MET A 75 -15.46 15.65 11.97
N ARG A 76 -14.27 15.03 12.07
CA ARG A 76 -14.11 13.66 12.56
C ARG A 76 -14.52 13.53 14.03
N ALA A 77 -14.21 14.53 14.87
CA ALA A 77 -14.65 14.53 16.27
C ALA A 77 -16.18 14.55 16.36
N ARG A 78 -16.84 15.46 15.61
CA ARG A 78 -18.31 15.53 15.55
C ARG A 78 -18.94 14.24 15.00
N LEU A 79 -18.31 13.61 14.01
CA LEU A 79 -18.76 12.32 13.47
C LEU A 79 -18.66 11.21 14.52
N ARG A 80 -17.59 11.15 15.31
CA ARG A 80 -17.45 10.18 16.40
C ARG A 80 -18.55 10.34 17.44
N GLU A 81 -18.90 11.56 17.83
CA GLU A 81 -20.03 11.80 18.74
C GLU A 81 -21.36 11.26 18.19
N VAL A 82 -21.61 11.40 16.87
CA VAL A 82 -22.78 10.83 16.21
C VAL A 82 -22.72 9.30 16.25
N GLU A 83 -21.58 8.72 15.89
CA GLU A 83 -21.35 7.28 15.87
C GLU A 83 -21.46 6.62 17.25
N ASP A 84 -20.98 7.29 18.30
CA ASP A 84 -21.06 6.83 19.69
C ASP A 84 -22.51 6.82 20.17
N ARG A 85 -23.30 7.86 19.84
CA ARG A 85 -24.76 7.88 20.12
C ARG A 85 -25.52 6.80 19.38
N LEU A 86 -25.12 6.49 18.14
CA LEU A 86 -25.75 5.45 17.32
C LEU A 86 -25.34 4.03 17.75
N GLY A 87 -24.19 3.87 18.41
CA GLY A 87 -23.59 2.56 18.70
C GLY A 87 -23.12 1.80 17.46
N ARG A 88 -23.02 2.49 16.31
CA ARG A 88 -22.69 1.91 15.00
C ARG A 88 -22.06 2.96 14.08
N SER A 89 -21.53 2.53 12.95
CA SER A 89 -20.97 3.44 11.94
C SER A 89 -22.09 4.19 11.23
N VAL A 90 -21.83 5.43 10.83
CA VAL A 90 -22.82 6.27 10.16
C VAL A 90 -23.15 5.72 8.76
N ARG A 91 -24.43 5.81 8.39
CA ARG A 91 -25.01 5.44 7.09
C ARG A 91 -25.62 6.68 6.42
N PRO A 92 -25.95 6.61 5.12
CA PRO A 92 -26.62 7.72 4.45
C PRO A 92 -27.90 8.15 5.18
N GLY A 93 -27.98 9.43 5.55
CA GLY A 93 -29.13 10.01 6.26
C GLY A 93 -29.04 9.99 7.79
N ASP A 94 -28.02 9.36 8.39
CA ASP A 94 -27.86 9.36 9.86
C ASP A 94 -27.27 10.67 10.41
N LEU A 95 -26.55 11.43 9.58
CA LEU A 95 -25.90 12.66 9.99
C LEU A 95 -26.89 13.84 10.04
N PRO A 96 -26.79 14.72 11.05
CA PRO A 96 -27.47 16.01 11.01
C PRO A 96 -27.19 16.79 9.72
N ASP A 97 -28.19 17.52 9.22
CA ASP A 97 -28.11 18.24 7.95
C ASP A 97 -26.97 19.28 7.91
N ASP A 98 -26.71 19.95 9.03
CA ASP A 98 -25.63 20.92 9.15
C ASP A 98 -24.25 20.23 9.01
N LEU A 99 -24.04 19.10 9.67
CA LEU A 99 -22.79 18.34 9.56
C LEU A 99 -22.62 17.73 8.16
N THR A 100 -23.70 17.27 7.53
CA THR A 100 -23.68 16.81 6.13
C THR A 100 -23.28 17.95 5.18
N ARG A 101 -23.82 19.16 5.37
CA ARG A 101 -23.42 20.35 4.59
C ARG A 101 -21.96 20.70 4.81
N ASP A 102 -21.45 20.61 6.04
CA ASP A 102 -20.03 20.86 6.34
C ASP A 102 -19.13 19.84 5.61
N TYR A 103 -19.50 18.56 5.58
CA TYR A 103 -18.73 17.50 4.90
C TYR A 103 -18.74 17.73 3.39
N LEU A 104 -19.90 18.09 2.84
CA LEU A 104 -20.00 18.45 1.44
C LEU A 104 -19.12 19.67 1.12
N ALA A 105 -19.18 20.74 1.91
CA ALA A 105 -18.38 21.94 1.72
C ALA A 105 -16.87 21.65 1.81
N LEU A 106 -16.43 20.82 2.76
CA LEU A 106 -15.04 20.39 2.85
C LEU A 106 -14.61 19.57 1.64
N SER A 107 -15.46 18.68 1.15
CA SER A 107 -15.16 17.89 -0.06
C SER A 107 -15.09 18.74 -1.33
N VAL A 108 -15.86 19.84 -1.40
CA VAL A 108 -15.76 20.82 -2.50
C VAL A 108 -14.43 21.56 -2.41
N ALA A 109 -14.06 22.07 -1.22
CA ALA A 109 -12.78 22.73 -1.01
C ALA A 109 -11.58 21.82 -1.33
N ALA A 110 -11.63 20.54 -0.92
CA ALA A 110 -10.59 19.56 -1.25
C ALA A 110 -10.45 19.34 -2.76
N ARG A 111 -11.57 19.31 -3.49
CA ARG A 111 -11.57 19.19 -4.95
C ARG A 111 -11.03 20.44 -5.64
N GLU A 112 -11.40 21.63 -5.17
CA GLU A 112 -10.90 22.89 -5.71
C GLU A 112 -9.39 23.01 -5.52
N GLU A 113 -8.89 22.66 -4.34
CA GLU A 113 -7.46 22.66 -4.04
C GLU A 113 -6.69 21.60 -4.85
N ALA A 114 -7.25 20.38 -4.97
CA ALA A 114 -6.69 19.33 -5.82
C ALA A 114 -6.55 19.80 -7.28
N ARG A 115 -7.58 20.43 -7.84
CA ARG A 115 -7.56 20.99 -9.20
C ARG A 115 -6.58 22.14 -9.35
N ARG A 116 -6.46 23.00 -8.35
CA ARG A 116 -5.49 24.10 -8.34
C ARG A 116 -4.05 23.59 -8.41
N LEU A 117 -3.75 22.50 -7.70
CA LEU A 117 -2.41 21.93 -7.64
C LEU A 117 -2.07 21.03 -8.84
N ALA A 118 -2.93 20.06 -9.15
CA ALA A 118 -2.69 19.01 -10.14
C ALA A 118 -3.25 19.32 -11.55
N GLY A 119 -4.08 20.37 -11.69
CA GLY A 119 -4.68 20.74 -12.97
C GLY A 119 -5.60 19.63 -13.50
N ASP A 120 -5.34 19.21 -14.74
CA ASP A 120 -6.05 18.12 -15.43
C ASP A 120 -5.41 16.73 -15.20
N GLY A 121 -4.36 16.65 -14.38
CA GLY A 121 -3.66 15.40 -14.09
C GLY A 121 -2.58 15.04 -15.10
N GLU A 122 -2.28 15.89 -16.08
CA GLU A 122 -1.21 15.65 -17.08
C GLU A 122 0.03 16.55 -16.87
N ARG A 123 -0.02 17.46 -15.90
CA ARG A 123 1.00 18.51 -15.71
C ARG A 123 2.44 17.99 -15.63
N GLY A 124 2.66 16.82 -15.02
CA GLY A 124 3.99 16.23 -14.83
C GLY A 124 4.50 15.39 -16.00
N LEU A 125 3.72 15.21 -17.08
CA LEU A 125 4.05 14.27 -18.15
C LEU A 125 5.40 14.56 -18.84
N PRO A 126 5.75 15.82 -19.19
CA PRO A 126 7.06 16.10 -19.79
C PRO A 126 8.22 15.68 -18.88
N ASP A 127 8.10 15.92 -17.58
CA ASP A 127 9.14 15.55 -16.61
C ASP A 127 9.21 14.02 -16.44
N GLN A 128 8.07 13.32 -16.47
CA GLN A 128 8.02 11.85 -16.49
C GLN A 128 8.70 11.27 -17.72
N LEU A 129 8.41 11.80 -18.90
CA LEU A 129 9.01 11.36 -20.16
C LEU A 129 10.52 11.68 -20.20
N GLY A 130 10.94 12.78 -19.56
CA GLY A 130 12.35 13.15 -19.41
C GLY A 130 13.17 12.14 -18.60
N LEU A 131 12.52 11.27 -17.81
CA LEU A 131 13.19 10.15 -17.13
C LEU A 131 13.50 8.98 -18.06
N ASP A 132 13.04 9.01 -19.32
CA ASP A 132 13.15 7.92 -20.30
C ASP A 132 12.58 6.59 -19.76
N PRO A 133 11.31 6.54 -19.30
CA PRO A 133 10.76 5.36 -18.65
C PRO A 133 10.39 4.27 -19.67
N THR A 134 10.32 3.02 -19.19
CA THR A 134 9.75 1.89 -19.92
C THR A 134 8.29 1.60 -19.51
N ILE A 135 7.86 2.15 -18.38
CA ILE A 135 6.48 2.04 -17.86
C ILE A 135 6.06 3.42 -17.35
N LEU A 136 4.83 3.84 -17.64
CA LEU A 136 4.34 5.18 -17.30
C LEU A 136 3.05 5.09 -16.49
N ILE A 137 3.07 5.62 -15.26
CA ILE A 137 1.84 5.94 -14.52
C ILE A 137 1.26 7.23 -15.09
N GLY A 138 0.04 7.13 -15.60
CA GLY A 138 -0.57 8.16 -16.44
C GLY A 138 -1.41 9.17 -15.69
N VAL A 139 -2.35 9.74 -16.45
CA VAL A 139 -3.32 10.74 -15.96
C VAL A 139 -4.05 10.25 -14.71
N GLU A 140 -4.18 11.14 -13.74
CA GLU A 140 -4.93 10.92 -12.51
C GLU A 140 -5.75 12.17 -12.15
N ASP A 141 -6.98 11.98 -11.67
CA ASP A 141 -7.68 13.02 -10.91
C ASP A 141 -7.48 12.72 -9.43
N ILE A 142 -6.66 13.53 -8.75
CA ILE A 142 -6.25 13.28 -7.36
C ILE A 142 -7.37 13.59 -6.35
N THR A 143 -8.50 14.16 -6.80
CA THR A 143 -9.63 14.57 -5.96
C THR A 143 -10.12 13.41 -5.07
N PRO A 144 -10.48 12.23 -5.62
CA PRO A 144 -10.66 10.98 -4.90
C PRO A 144 -9.69 10.67 -3.76
N ALA A 145 -8.39 10.68 -4.06
CA ALA A 145 -7.36 10.35 -3.08
C ALA A 145 -7.32 11.41 -1.97
N CYS A 146 -7.54 12.68 -2.29
CA CYS A 146 -7.67 13.76 -1.31
C CYS A 146 -8.90 13.59 -0.42
N TRP A 147 -10.03 13.13 -0.97
CA TRP A 147 -11.22 12.82 -0.17
C TRP A 147 -10.95 11.69 0.82
N LEU A 148 -10.32 10.60 0.37
CA LEU A 148 -9.95 9.50 1.26
C LEU A 148 -8.95 9.92 2.34
N ALA A 149 -7.92 10.70 1.98
CA ALA A 149 -6.92 11.20 2.92
C ALA A 149 -7.50 12.15 3.99
N LEU A 150 -8.67 12.73 3.73
CA LEU A 150 -9.40 13.63 4.63
C LEU A 150 -10.62 12.96 5.30
N ASP A 151 -10.79 11.64 5.14
CA ASP A 151 -11.93 10.86 5.66
C ASP A 151 -13.30 11.37 5.15
N LEU A 152 -13.36 11.76 3.88
CA LEU A 152 -14.57 12.32 3.25
C LEU A 152 -15.34 11.24 2.49
N GLU A 153 -15.98 10.35 3.23
CA GLU A 153 -16.81 9.27 2.69
C GLU A 153 -18.13 9.78 2.10
N ARG A 154 -18.69 9.05 1.14
CA ARG A 154 -20.02 9.34 0.56
C ARG A 154 -21.15 9.28 1.57
N ALA A 155 -21.02 8.43 2.58
CA ALA A 155 -22.00 8.34 3.66
C ALA A 155 -22.19 9.67 4.38
N TYR A 156 -21.15 10.52 4.41
CA TYR A 156 -21.14 11.77 5.18
C TYR A 156 -21.20 13.02 4.31
N THR A 157 -20.59 12.96 3.12
CA THR A 157 -20.58 14.08 2.17
C THR A 157 -21.87 14.20 1.34
N GLY A 158 -22.74 13.18 1.35
CA GLY A 158 -23.91 13.11 0.48
C GLY A 158 -23.57 12.93 -1.01
N ARG A 159 -22.28 12.73 -1.34
CA ARG A 159 -21.84 12.50 -2.72
C ARG A 159 -22.40 11.20 -3.29
N ARG A 160 -22.71 11.23 -4.58
CA ARG A 160 -23.33 10.11 -5.28
C ARG A 160 -22.29 9.30 -6.03
N ARG A 161 -22.62 8.03 -6.29
CA ARG A 161 -21.81 7.12 -7.12
C ARG A 161 -21.45 7.73 -8.48
N ARG A 162 -22.39 8.45 -9.09
CA ARG A 162 -22.21 9.16 -10.37
C ARG A 162 -21.11 10.24 -10.34
N ASP A 163 -20.78 10.80 -9.18
CA ASP A 163 -19.75 11.83 -9.06
C ASP A 163 -18.37 11.22 -9.27
N TRP A 164 -18.12 10.04 -8.69
CA TRP A 164 -16.93 9.21 -8.95
C TRP A 164 -16.86 8.74 -10.40
N ALA A 165 -17.97 8.23 -10.95
CA ALA A 165 -18.04 7.83 -12.35
C ALA A 165 -17.68 8.99 -13.30
N ARG A 166 -18.13 10.22 -13.02
CA ARG A 166 -17.79 11.40 -13.82
C ARG A 166 -16.30 11.74 -13.78
N LEU A 167 -15.66 11.63 -12.61
CA LEU A 167 -14.22 11.87 -12.45
C LEU A 167 -13.43 10.84 -13.26
N ASN A 168 -13.74 9.54 -13.08
CA ASN A 168 -13.13 8.45 -13.85
C ASN A 168 -13.35 8.59 -15.36
N ALA A 169 -14.54 8.97 -15.82
CA ALA A 169 -14.80 9.21 -17.24
C ALA A 169 -14.00 10.40 -17.80
N GLY A 170 -13.76 11.42 -16.98
CA GLY A 170 -12.84 12.50 -17.31
C GLY A 170 -11.42 11.98 -17.51
N THR A 171 -10.90 11.23 -16.53
CA THR A 171 -9.54 10.66 -16.57
C THR A 171 -9.35 9.68 -17.72
N ALA A 172 -10.26 8.72 -17.89
CA ALA A 172 -10.18 7.71 -18.95
C ALA A 172 -10.19 8.34 -20.35
N ARG A 173 -11.03 9.35 -20.58
CA ARG A 173 -11.07 10.08 -21.85
C ARG A 173 -9.76 10.82 -22.14
N ARG A 174 -9.18 11.50 -21.15
CA ARG A 174 -7.87 12.17 -21.32
C ARG A 174 -6.76 11.14 -21.58
N ALA A 175 -6.74 10.06 -20.80
CA ALA A 175 -5.78 8.98 -20.98
C ALA A 175 -5.87 8.32 -22.36
N ALA A 176 -7.08 8.04 -22.86
CA ALA A 176 -7.30 7.47 -24.19
C ALA A 176 -6.89 8.44 -25.31
N ALA A 177 -7.18 9.74 -25.15
CA ALA A 177 -6.73 10.77 -26.09
C ALA A 177 -5.20 10.93 -26.12
N ARG A 178 -4.53 10.71 -24.97
CA ARG A 178 -3.08 10.79 -24.84
C ARG A 178 -2.34 9.60 -25.44
N LEU A 179 -2.96 8.42 -25.44
CA LEU A 179 -2.30 7.16 -25.80
C LEU A 179 -1.59 7.19 -27.18
N PRO A 180 -2.16 7.77 -28.26
CA PRO A 180 -1.48 7.85 -29.56
C PRO A 180 -0.24 8.75 -29.55
N ASP A 181 -0.18 9.74 -28.67
CA ASP A 181 0.92 10.72 -28.59
C ASP A 181 2.11 10.20 -27.76
N LEU A 182 1.93 9.11 -27.03
CA LEU A 182 3.03 8.49 -26.28
C LEU A 182 4.02 7.79 -27.22
N PRO A 183 5.32 7.75 -26.86
CA PRO A 183 6.30 6.90 -27.52
C PRO A 183 5.80 5.47 -27.68
N ALA A 184 6.05 4.85 -28.84
CA ALA A 184 5.47 3.54 -29.18
C ALA A 184 5.69 2.48 -28.09
N GLY A 185 6.90 2.43 -27.50
CA GLY A 185 7.25 1.49 -26.42
C GLY A 185 6.50 1.72 -25.10
N LEU A 186 5.92 2.92 -24.88
CA LEU A 186 5.15 3.23 -23.68
C LEU A 186 3.65 2.98 -23.83
N ARG A 187 3.11 2.90 -25.05
CA ARG A 187 1.67 2.73 -25.28
C ARG A 187 1.13 1.43 -24.66
N GLU A 188 1.90 0.36 -24.74
CA GLU A 188 1.56 -0.92 -24.13
C GLU A 188 1.91 -1.00 -22.64
N SER A 189 2.54 0.02 -22.07
CA SER A 189 2.99 0.08 -20.67
C SER A 189 2.47 1.36 -19.99
N TYR A 190 1.31 1.85 -20.43
CA TYR A 190 0.68 3.05 -19.93
C TYR A 190 -0.44 2.71 -18.93
N TYR A 191 -0.32 3.22 -17.71
CA TYR A 191 -1.17 2.91 -16.57
C TYR A 191 -1.88 4.17 -16.05
N PRO A 192 -2.96 4.65 -16.70
CA PRO A 192 -3.76 5.73 -16.15
C PRO A 192 -4.43 5.31 -14.84
N VAL A 193 -4.65 6.27 -13.94
CA VAL A 193 -5.04 5.98 -12.56
C VAL A 193 -6.56 6.04 -12.39
N ALA A 194 -7.17 4.88 -12.13
CA ALA A 194 -8.56 4.76 -11.72
C ALA A 194 -8.71 5.06 -10.23
N SER A 195 -9.85 5.65 -9.89
CA SER A 195 -10.19 6.05 -8.53
C SER A 195 -11.47 5.39 -8.05
N ALA A 196 -11.45 4.88 -6.82
CA ALA A 196 -12.63 4.31 -6.18
C ALA A 196 -12.64 4.56 -4.67
N GLU A 197 -13.80 4.39 -4.06
CA GLU A 197 -14.01 4.44 -2.60
C GLU A 197 -14.54 3.10 -2.08
N SER A 198 -15.37 2.45 -2.89
CA SER A 198 -16.02 1.17 -2.60
C SER A 198 -16.05 0.26 -3.82
N TYR A 199 -16.48 -0.99 -3.62
CA TYR A 199 -16.71 -1.96 -4.70
C TYR A 199 -17.54 -1.36 -5.85
N ASP A 200 -18.68 -0.73 -5.56
CA ASP A 200 -19.58 -0.23 -6.60
C ASP A 200 -18.95 0.90 -7.44
N THR A 201 -18.17 1.78 -6.81
CA THR A 201 -17.43 2.83 -7.52
C THR A 201 -16.24 2.27 -8.31
N ALA A 202 -15.63 1.19 -7.81
CA ALA A 202 -14.56 0.50 -8.52
C ALA A 202 -15.09 -0.24 -9.76
N VAL A 203 -16.27 -0.86 -9.67
CA VAL A 203 -16.98 -1.44 -10.83
C VAL A 203 -17.23 -0.38 -11.89
N ASP A 204 -17.69 0.82 -11.50
CA ASP A 204 -17.86 1.91 -12.48
C ASP A 204 -16.53 2.31 -13.10
N ALA A 205 -15.47 2.46 -12.29
CA ALA A 205 -14.15 2.84 -12.78
C ALA A 205 -13.62 1.81 -13.79
N GLY A 206 -13.68 0.52 -13.45
CA GLY A 206 -13.20 -0.56 -14.32
C GLY A 206 -13.96 -0.58 -15.65
N ARG A 207 -15.29 -0.45 -15.58
CA ARG A 207 -16.14 -0.40 -16.78
C ARG A 207 -15.78 0.79 -17.66
N ILE A 208 -15.67 1.98 -17.08
CA ILE A 208 -15.33 3.22 -17.80
C ILE A 208 -13.97 3.12 -18.49
N PHE A 209 -12.95 2.61 -17.80
CA PHE A 209 -11.61 2.49 -18.39
C PHE A 209 -11.59 1.45 -19.52
N GLY A 210 -12.29 0.32 -19.34
CA GLY A 210 -12.48 -0.69 -20.38
C GLY A 210 -13.22 -0.18 -21.62
N GLU A 211 -14.30 0.59 -21.43
CA GLU A 211 -15.08 1.24 -22.51
C GLU A 211 -14.23 2.24 -23.32
N HIS A 212 -13.18 2.82 -22.72
CA HIS A 212 -12.23 3.72 -23.39
C HIS A 212 -11.03 2.98 -24.01
N GLY A 213 -11.02 1.65 -24.02
CA GLY A 213 -9.95 0.85 -24.64
C GLY A 213 -8.62 0.84 -23.88
N LEU A 214 -8.62 1.22 -22.59
CA LEU A 214 -7.42 1.25 -21.75
C LEU A 214 -7.15 -0.14 -21.18
N SER A 215 -6.23 -0.89 -21.79
CA SER A 215 -5.96 -2.29 -21.41
C SER A 215 -5.24 -2.47 -20.08
N ARG A 216 -4.60 -1.41 -19.59
CA ARG A 216 -3.85 -1.36 -18.33
C ARG A 216 -4.32 -0.19 -17.48
N VAL A 217 -4.36 -0.38 -16.17
CA VAL A 217 -4.89 0.61 -15.22
C VAL A 217 -4.07 0.58 -13.94
N ALA A 218 -3.83 1.75 -13.34
CA ALA A 218 -3.32 1.85 -11.98
C ALA A 218 -4.43 2.25 -11.02
N ALA A 219 -4.29 1.98 -9.72
CA ALA A 219 -5.18 2.52 -8.70
C ALA A 219 -4.43 2.87 -7.41
N GLY A 220 -4.83 3.98 -6.77
CA GLY A 220 -4.21 4.53 -5.57
C GLY A 220 -4.53 3.78 -4.28
N PHE A 221 -3.88 2.64 -4.04
CA PHE A 221 -4.08 1.83 -2.83
C PHE A 221 -3.41 2.39 -1.57
N GLY A 222 -2.38 3.22 -1.72
CA GLY A 222 -1.72 3.89 -0.59
C GLY A 222 -2.69 4.68 0.29
N ALA A 223 -3.71 5.30 -0.31
CA ALA A 223 -4.77 6.00 0.43
C ALA A 223 -5.62 5.05 1.29
N TYR A 224 -5.96 3.85 0.77
CA TYR A 224 -6.68 2.85 1.57
C TYR A 224 -5.79 2.28 2.69
N MET A 225 -4.50 2.07 2.43
CA MET A 225 -3.60 1.52 3.44
C MET A 225 -3.31 2.51 4.58
N ALA A 226 -3.40 3.81 4.32
CA ALA A 226 -3.34 4.87 5.31
C ALA A 226 -4.67 5.11 6.05
N ASP A 227 -5.77 4.48 5.62
CA ASP A 227 -7.08 4.62 6.24
C ASP A 227 -7.09 4.00 7.65
N GLY A 228 -7.17 4.86 8.66
CA GLY A 228 -7.25 4.49 10.06
C GLY A 228 -8.67 4.19 10.56
N ASN A 229 -9.68 4.31 9.71
CA ASN A 229 -11.07 4.19 10.10
C ASN A 229 -11.55 2.74 10.15
N TYR A 230 -12.64 2.56 10.88
CA TYR A 230 -13.33 1.29 11.04
C TYR A 230 -14.79 1.47 10.62
N THR A 231 -15.36 0.43 10.02
CA THR A 231 -16.78 0.36 9.67
C THR A 231 -17.35 -0.97 10.15
N ASP A 232 -18.65 -0.99 10.44
CA ASP A 232 -19.39 -2.22 10.74
C ASP A 232 -20.16 -2.77 9.54
N HIS A 233 -20.06 -2.12 8.38
CA HIS A 233 -20.72 -2.57 7.16
C HIS A 233 -20.01 -2.09 5.90
N VAL A 234 -20.31 -2.76 4.80
CA VAL A 234 -19.96 -2.32 3.44
C VAL A 234 -21.14 -2.49 2.51
N ARG A 235 -21.09 -1.84 1.34
CA ARG A 235 -22.01 -2.09 0.24
C ARG A 235 -21.29 -2.74 -0.94
N VAL A 236 -21.83 -3.85 -1.41
CA VAL A 236 -21.30 -4.65 -2.50
C VAL A 236 -22.44 -4.97 -3.45
N ALA A 237 -22.33 -4.56 -4.71
CA ALA A 237 -23.38 -4.69 -5.71
C ALA A 237 -24.74 -4.13 -5.22
N GLY A 238 -24.71 -2.96 -4.58
CA GLY A 238 -25.89 -2.33 -3.98
C GLY A 238 -26.42 -2.98 -2.69
N ARG A 239 -25.99 -4.19 -2.34
CA ARG A 239 -26.41 -4.90 -1.12
C ARG A 239 -25.54 -4.50 0.07
N ARG A 240 -26.15 -4.31 1.24
CA ARG A 240 -25.42 -4.07 2.50
C ARG A 240 -24.99 -5.40 3.09
N ILE A 241 -23.74 -5.48 3.52
CA ILE A 241 -23.17 -6.59 4.28
C ILE A 241 -22.75 -6.01 5.62
N ASP A 242 -23.44 -6.42 6.69
CA ASP A 242 -23.14 -6.02 8.07
C ASP A 242 -22.16 -7.04 8.68
N PHE A 243 -21.14 -6.55 9.39
CA PHE A 243 -20.07 -7.37 9.96
C PHE A 243 -20.36 -7.88 11.37
N GLY A 244 -21.37 -7.34 12.07
CA GLY A 244 -21.58 -7.64 13.49
C GLY A 244 -20.45 -7.12 14.40
N GLY A 245 -19.78 -6.05 13.99
CA GLY A 245 -18.69 -5.40 14.71
C GLY A 245 -17.88 -4.48 13.80
N ARG A 246 -17.17 -3.51 14.39
CA ARG A 246 -16.32 -2.58 13.62
C ARG A 246 -15.03 -3.26 13.18
N LEU A 247 -14.79 -3.24 11.87
CA LEU A 247 -13.60 -3.79 11.22
C LEU A 247 -12.79 -2.67 10.54
N PRO A 248 -11.45 -2.71 10.55
CA PRO A 248 -10.63 -1.69 9.91
C PRO A 248 -10.83 -1.68 8.38
N ASN A 249 -11.16 -0.51 7.84
CA ASN A 249 -11.51 -0.30 6.43
C ASN A 249 -10.40 -0.72 5.47
N ARG A 250 -9.15 -0.42 5.82
CA ARG A 250 -7.98 -0.68 4.95
C ARG A 250 -7.86 -2.11 4.42
N TYR A 251 -8.39 -3.11 5.14
CA TYR A 251 -8.39 -4.50 4.68
C TYR A 251 -9.55 -4.76 3.73
N THR A 252 -10.78 -4.49 4.17
CA THR A 252 -11.99 -4.81 3.41
C THR A 252 -12.13 -3.94 2.16
N ARG A 253 -11.88 -2.62 2.27
CA ARG A 253 -11.95 -1.66 1.17
C ARG A 253 -10.95 -1.97 0.06
N THR A 254 -9.70 -2.28 0.43
CA THR A 254 -8.64 -2.60 -0.52
C THR A 254 -9.03 -3.80 -1.38
N VAL A 255 -9.47 -4.90 -0.76
CA VAL A 255 -9.91 -6.08 -1.51
C VAL A 255 -11.11 -5.77 -2.41
N LEU A 256 -12.12 -5.06 -1.88
CA LEU A 256 -13.32 -4.70 -2.62
C LEU A 256 -13.04 -3.76 -3.79
N ALA A 257 -12.12 -2.81 -3.64
CA ALA A 257 -11.71 -1.90 -4.71
C ALA A 257 -11.00 -2.66 -5.85
N ALA A 258 -10.03 -3.52 -5.51
CA ALA A 258 -9.33 -4.35 -6.50
C ALA A 258 -10.32 -5.25 -7.27
N ARG A 259 -11.19 -5.94 -6.54
CA ARG A 259 -12.21 -6.81 -7.13
C ARG A 259 -13.19 -6.06 -8.01
N GLY A 260 -13.73 -4.96 -7.51
CA GLY A 260 -14.71 -4.16 -8.24
C GLY A 260 -14.13 -3.64 -9.55
N LEU A 261 -12.88 -3.15 -9.53
CA LEU A 261 -12.20 -2.67 -10.73
C LEU A 261 -12.06 -3.77 -11.78
N HIS A 262 -11.59 -4.96 -11.38
CA HIS A 262 -11.46 -6.11 -12.28
C HIS A 262 -12.83 -6.53 -12.86
N HIS A 263 -13.86 -6.66 -12.00
CA HIS A 263 -15.22 -7.01 -12.42
C HIS A 263 -15.79 -6.02 -13.43
N GLY A 264 -15.68 -4.72 -13.15
CA GLY A 264 -16.16 -3.67 -14.04
C GLY A 264 -15.50 -3.71 -15.40
N TYR A 265 -14.17 -3.88 -15.42
CA TYR A 265 -13.40 -3.98 -16.66
C TYR A 265 -13.80 -5.19 -17.49
N ARG A 266 -13.91 -6.36 -16.86
CA ARG A 266 -14.32 -7.60 -17.54
C ARG A 266 -15.75 -7.50 -18.08
N ALA A 267 -16.66 -6.86 -17.34
CA ALA A 267 -18.03 -6.64 -17.79
C ALA A 267 -18.09 -5.74 -19.05
N ALA A 268 -17.19 -4.76 -19.17
CA ALA A 268 -17.13 -3.88 -20.35
C ALA A 268 -16.50 -4.55 -21.58
N THR A 269 -15.44 -5.32 -21.38
CA THR A 269 -14.56 -5.78 -22.46
C THR A 269 -14.70 -7.26 -22.81
N GLY A 270 -15.36 -8.03 -21.95
CA GLY A 270 -15.41 -9.51 -22.03
C GLY A 270 -14.06 -10.19 -21.76
N ARG A 271 -13.02 -9.44 -21.39
CA ARG A 271 -11.63 -9.92 -21.23
C ARG A 271 -11.06 -9.51 -19.88
N PRO A 272 -10.06 -10.23 -19.36
CA PRO A 272 -9.28 -9.74 -18.24
C PRO A 272 -8.48 -8.48 -18.63
N MET A 273 -8.17 -7.66 -17.63
CA MET A 273 -7.24 -6.54 -17.79
C MET A 273 -5.84 -7.08 -18.13
N ALA A 274 -5.14 -6.40 -19.05
CA ALA A 274 -3.79 -6.78 -19.42
C ALA A 274 -2.80 -6.48 -18.28
N GLY A 275 -3.04 -5.40 -17.53
CA GLY A 275 -2.21 -5.05 -16.38
C GLY A 275 -2.93 -4.20 -15.35
N LEU A 276 -2.79 -4.54 -14.07
CA LEU A 276 -3.28 -3.75 -12.96
C LEU A 276 -2.12 -3.42 -12.01
N HIS A 277 -1.84 -2.12 -11.85
CA HIS A 277 -0.82 -1.62 -10.95
C HIS A 277 -1.42 -1.06 -9.65
N HIS A 278 -0.93 -1.53 -8.51
CA HIS A 278 -1.42 -1.18 -7.18
C HIS A 278 -0.50 -0.17 -6.51
N LEU A 279 -0.81 1.12 -6.69
CA LEU A 279 0.03 2.21 -6.20
C LEU A 279 0.04 2.25 -4.67
N GLY A 280 1.22 2.09 -4.05
CA GLY A 280 1.38 2.22 -2.61
C GLY A 280 0.89 1.04 -1.76
N LEU A 281 0.76 -0.16 -2.35
CA LEU A 281 0.38 -1.39 -1.64
C LEU A 281 1.61 -2.26 -1.34
N GLY A 282 2.11 -2.21 -0.09
CA GLY A 282 3.27 -3.00 0.35
C GLY A 282 3.07 -3.77 1.65
N ALA A 283 1.82 -3.96 2.09
CA ALA A 283 1.54 -4.75 3.30
C ALA A 283 1.52 -6.26 2.98
N PRO A 284 2.36 -7.09 3.62
CA PRO A 284 2.52 -8.50 3.27
C PRO A 284 1.22 -9.30 3.15
N ILE A 285 0.32 -9.21 4.15
CA ILE A 285 -0.98 -9.92 4.16
C ILE A 285 -1.94 -9.47 3.05
N MET A 286 -1.80 -8.23 2.55
CA MET A 286 -2.71 -7.68 1.55
C MET A 286 -2.36 -8.09 0.13
N LEU A 287 -1.08 -8.34 -0.17
CA LEU A 287 -0.65 -8.77 -1.50
C LEU A 287 -1.38 -10.02 -2.01
N PRO A 288 -1.43 -11.15 -1.26
CA PRO A 288 -2.13 -12.34 -1.72
C PRO A 288 -3.66 -12.13 -1.81
N LEU A 289 -4.26 -11.42 -0.86
CA LEU A 289 -5.70 -11.11 -0.89
C LEU A 289 -6.08 -10.31 -2.14
N VAL A 290 -5.29 -9.30 -2.48
CA VAL A 290 -5.52 -8.46 -3.65
C VAL A 290 -5.22 -9.20 -4.95
N ALA A 291 -4.19 -10.05 -4.97
CA ALA A 291 -3.91 -10.91 -6.11
C ALA A 291 -5.08 -11.85 -6.44
N LEU A 292 -5.66 -12.48 -5.41
CA LEU A 292 -6.86 -13.31 -5.58
C LEU A 292 -8.07 -12.48 -6.05
N ALA A 293 -8.25 -11.28 -5.49
CA ALA A 293 -9.37 -10.41 -5.84
C ALA A 293 -9.30 -9.85 -7.27
N ALA A 294 -8.10 -9.72 -7.82
CA ALA A 294 -7.84 -9.21 -9.17
C ALA A 294 -7.67 -10.33 -10.22
N ASP A 295 -7.83 -11.60 -9.85
CA ASP A 295 -7.74 -12.73 -10.79
C ASP A 295 -8.92 -12.74 -11.79
N PRO A 296 -8.72 -13.03 -13.10
CA PRO A 296 -7.46 -13.35 -13.77
C PRO A 296 -6.80 -12.17 -14.51
N THR A 297 -6.25 -11.18 -13.81
CA THR A 297 -5.43 -10.13 -14.46
C THR A 297 -4.09 -10.69 -14.95
N THR A 298 -3.71 -10.36 -16.19
CA THR A 298 -2.50 -10.93 -16.82
C THR A 298 -1.22 -10.47 -16.13
N GLU A 299 -1.05 -9.16 -15.93
CA GLU A 299 0.06 -8.57 -15.18
C GLU A 299 -0.44 -7.88 -13.91
N LEU A 300 0.12 -8.27 -12.77
CA LEU A 300 -0.22 -7.67 -11.49
C LEU A 300 1.06 -7.08 -10.90
N THR A 301 1.08 -5.76 -10.73
CA THR A 301 2.24 -5.08 -10.16
C THR A 301 1.83 -4.30 -8.91
N PHE A 302 2.78 -4.19 -7.98
CA PHE A 302 2.64 -3.46 -6.73
C PHE A 302 3.87 -2.58 -6.56
N ASP A 303 3.71 -1.44 -5.90
CA ASP A 303 4.82 -0.68 -5.36
C ASP A 303 4.46 -0.18 -3.96
N ALA A 304 5.46 0.15 -3.14
CA ALA A 304 5.25 1.01 -1.99
C ALA A 304 6.57 1.57 -1.48
N THR A 305 6.51 2.78 -0.92
CA THR A 305 7.62 3.32 -0.10
C THR A 305 7.64 2.76 1.33
N SER A 306 6.58 2.04 1.73
CA SER A 306 6.46 1.50 3.10
C SER A 306 7.59 0.54 3.50
N PRO A 307 8.13 -0.38 2.66
CA PRO A 307 9.21 -1.27 3.10
C PRO A 307 10.46 -0.49 3.57
N ILE A 308 10.75 0.64 2.92
CA ILE A 308 11.84 1.55 3.28
C ILE A 308 11.48 2.34 4.54
N LYS A 309 10.31 3.00 4.57
CA LYS A 309 9.89 3.83 5.71
C LYS A 309 9.73 3.01 6.99
N ASP A 310 9.13 1.84 6.89
CA ASP A 310 8.92 0.90 7.98
C ASP A 310 10.29 0.48 8.57
N ALA A 311 11.28 0.18 7.73
CA ALA A 311 12.63 -0.18 8.17
C ALA A 311 13.37 0.99 8.85
N LEU A 312 13.36 2.17 8.23
CA LEU A 312 14.21 3.30 8.61
C LEU A 312 13.61 4.20 9.70
N ARG A 313 12.28 4.34 9.73
CA ARG A 313 11.59 5.33 10.59
C ARG A 313 10.76 4.67 11.66
N ASP A 314 10.03 3.62 11.32
CA ASP A 314 9.04 3.02 12.22
C ASP A 314 9.59 1.82 13.00
N GLY A 315 10.81 1.38 12.66
CA GLY A 315 11.46 0.24 13.30
C GLY A 315 10.62 -1.03 13.12
N VAL A 316 10.30 -1.37 11.87
CA VAL A 316 9.43 -2.49 11.50
C VAL A 316 10.11 -3.39 10.46
N LEU A 317 10.10 -4.68 10.75
CA LEU A 317 10.50 -5.74 9.83
C LEU A 317 9.30 -6.51 9.30
N TYR A 318 9.38 -6.96 8.06
CA TYR A 318 8.39 -7.83 7.45
C TYR A 318 8.76 -9.29 7.69
N VAL A 319 7.78 -10.10 8.05
CA VAL A 319 8.00 -11.50 8.37
C VAL A 319 7.03 -12.34 7.56
N THR A 320 7.50 -13.49 7.07
CA THR A 320 6.70 -14.45 6.29
C THR A 320 6.40 -15.74 7.05
N THR A 321 7.06 -15.96 8.19
CA THR A 321 6.93 -17.17 9.01
C THR A 321 6.92 -16.77 10.49
N PRO A 322 5.93 -17.18 11.30
CA PRO A 322 4.85 -18.12 10.96
C PRO A 322 3.75 -17.51 10.08
N SER A 323 3.69 -16.19 9.92
CA SER A 323 2.65 -15.53 9.12
C SER A 323 3.13 -14.21 8.50
N TYR A 324 2.37 -13.70 7.53
CA TYR A 324 2.70 -12.51 6.74
C TYR A 324 2.42 -11.22 7.54
N LEU A 325 3.42 -10.74 8.28
CA LEU A 325 3.27 -9.68 9.28
C LEU A 325 4.22 -8.51 9.05
N LYS A 326 3.83 -7.37 9.65
CA LYS A 326 4.71 -6.27 10.00
C LYS A 326 4.97 -6.34 11.50
N ILE A 327 6.24 -6.50 11.92
CA ILE A 327 6.62 -6.67 13.32
C ILE A 327 7.57 -5.55 13.73
N ARG A 328 7.26 -4.87 14.84
CA ARG A 328 8.15 -3.85 15.42
C ARG A 328 9.42 -4.52 15.97
N LEU A 329 10.58 -3.91 15.72
CA LEU A 329 11.89 -4.37 16.18
C LEU A 329 11.91 -4.66 17.68
N ARG A 330 11.31 -3.78 18.48
CA ARG A 330 11.20 -3.94 19.94
C ARG A 330 10.43 -5.19 20.38
N ARG A 331 9.40 -5.59 19.61
CA ARG A 331 8.65 -6.84 19.85
C ARG A 331 9.50 -8.06 19.50
N SER A 332 10.30 -7.97 18.43
CA SER A 332 11.27 -9.02 18.09
C SER A 332 12.37 -9.12 19.15
N ALA A 333 12.86 -8.00 19.68
CA ALA A 333 13.83 -7.95 20.77
C ALA A 333 13.27 -8.60 22.05
N ALA A 334 12.03 -8.26 22.44
CA ALA A 334 11.33 -8.88 23.56
C ALA A 334 11.20 -10.40 23.38
N TRP A 335 10.79 -10.82 22.18
CA TRP A 335 10.62 -12.22 21.85
C TRP A 335 11.94 -13.00 21.95
N LEU A 336 13.06 -12.44 21.47
CA LEU A 336 14.38 -13.05 21.60
C LEU A 336 14.86 -13.11 23.06
N GLY A 337 14.66 -12.05 23.84
CA GLY A 337 15.12 -11.98 25.24
C GLY A 337 14.36 -12.90 26.18
N ALA A 338 13.09 -13.18 25.88
CA ALA A 338 12.20 -13.98 26.71
C ALA A 338 12.57 -15.46 26.86
N ASP A 339 13.42 -16.01 25.99
CA ASP A 339 13.75 -17.43 25.99
C ASP A 339 15.19 -17.65 25.50
N PRO A 340 16.10 -18.22 26.33
CA PRO A 340 17.51 -18.38 26.00
C PRO A 340 17.77 -19.39 24.88
N THR A 341 16.75 -20.12 24.40
CA THR A 341 16.86 -21.02 23.24
C THR A 341 16.59 -20.31 21.91
N ARG A 342 15.95 -19.13 21.93
CA ARG A 342 15.57 -18.42 20.71
C ARG A 342 16.76 -17.71 20.07
N ARG A 343 16.82 -17.76 18.75
CA ARG A 343 17.87 -17.12 17.95
C ARG A 343 17.24 -16.36 16.80
N TRP A 344 17.95 -15.34 16.31
CA TRP A 344 17.62 -14.73 15.03
C TRP A 344 18.27 -15.55 13.93
N ASP A 345 17.49 -16.42 13.29
CA ASP A 345 17.91 -17.39 12.28
C ASP A 345 17.37 -17.06 10.88
N CYS A 346 17.09 -15.77 10.64
CA CYS A 346 16.56 -15.32 9.37
C CYS A 346 17.47 -15.73 8.19
N PRO A 347 16.95 -16.44 7.18
CA PRO A 347 17.76 -16.89 6.05
C PRO A 347 18.06 -15.78 5.04
N CYS A 348 17.51 -14.57 5.21
CA CYS A 348 17.66 -13.51 4.23
C CYS A 348 19.14 -13.10 4.11
N PRO A 349 19.66 -12.90 2.88
CA PRO A 349 21.08 -12.59 2.67
C PRO A 349 21.55 -11.35 3.45
N PHE A 350 20.70 -10.33 3.52
CA PHE A 350 20.99 -9.06 4.19
C PHE A 350 21.17 -9.22 5.71
N CYS A 351 20.25 -9.94 6.37
CA CYS A 351 20.35 -10.23 7.80
C CYS A 351 21.57 -11.10 8.10
N ARG A 352 21.86 -12.10 7.26
CA ARG A 352 23.03 -12.97 7.44
C ARG A 352 24.33 -12.20 7.31
N ALA A 353 24.46 -11.37 6.27
CA ALA A 353 25.64 -10.52 6.07
C ALA A 353 25.83 -9.54 7.24
N PHE A 354 24.74 -8.92 7.71
CA PHE A 354 24.78 -8.03 8.86
C PHE A 354 25.20 -8.74 10.15
N VAL A 355 24.57 -9.87 10.49
CA VAL A 355 24.85 -10.60 11.74
C VAL A 355 26.25 -11.19 11.76
N LEU A 356 26.83 -11.51 10.60
CA LEU A 356 28.22 -11.93 10.50
C LEU A 356 29.20 -10.81 10.93
N ARG A 357 28.87 -9.55 10.62
CA ARG A 357 29.70 -8.37 10.96
C ARG A 357 29.39 -7.82 12.34
N PHE A 358 28.12 -7.81 12.73
CA PHE A 358 27.61 -7.34 14.01
C PHE A 358 26.81 -8.47 14.68
N PRO A 359 27.49 -9.41 15.37
CA PRO A 359 26.81 -10.57 15.96
C PRO A 359 25.92 -10.17 17.12
N PHE A 360 24.83 -10.93 17.30
CA PHE A 360 23.95 -10.82 18.47
C PHE A 360 24.65 -11.35 19.73
N ASP A 361 24.51 -10.65 20.85
CA ASP A 361 24.78 -11.17 22.19
C ASP A 361 23.47 -11.59 22.85
N TYR A 362 23.11 -12.86 22.63
CA TYR A 362 21.89 -13.45 23.18
C TYR A 362 21.92 -13.54 24.72
N ALA A 363 23.10 -13.68 25.32
CA ALA A 363 23.22 -13.77 26.77
C ALA A 363 22.93 -12.41 27.42
N ALA A 364 23.47 -11.33 26.87
CA ALA A 364 23.18 -9.97 27.33
C ALA A 364 21.69 -9.62 27.17
N GLY A 365 21.09 -9.96 26.02
CA GLY A 365 19.67 -9.69 25.79
C GLY A 365 18.74 -10.49 26.72
N HIS A 366 19.09 -11.75 27.05
CA HIS A 366 18.36 -12.53 28.04
C HIS A 366 18.54 -11.97 29.46
N ALA A 367 19.75 -11.57 29.83
CA ALA A 367 20.02 -10.93 31.11
C ALA A 367 19.23 -9.62 31.27
N PHE A 368 19.11 -8.83 30.19
CA PHE A 368 18.26 -7.64 30.17
C PHE A 368 16.80 -7.98 30.48
N HIS A 369 16.25 -9.01 29.84
CA HIS A 369 14.86 -9.44 30.07
C HIS A 369 14.64 -9.95 31.50
N LEU A 370 15.57 -10.75 32.06
CA LEU A 370 15.47 -11.23 33.44
C LEU A 370 15.51 -10.09 34.47
N ALA A 371 16.28 -9.03 34.19
CA ALA A 371 16.31 -7.84 35.04
C ALA A 371 15.04 -6.97 34.91
N HIS A 372 14.28 -7.11 33.83
CA HIS A 372 13.09 -6.31 33.53
C HIS A 372 11.94 -7.17 32.96
N PRO A 373 11.41 -8.16 33.72
CA PRO A 373 10.48 -9.17 33.18
C PRO A 373 9.15 -8.58 32.68
N ASP A 374 8.69 -7.49 33.29
CA ASP A 374 7.42 -6.82 32.96
C ASP A 374 7.59 -5.63 31.99
N HIS A 375 8.82 -5.36 31.54
CA HIS A 375 9.12 -4.26 30.64
C HIS A 375 9.04 -4.70 29.18
N GLU A 376 8.12 -4.13 28.39
CA GLU A 376 8.18 -4.25 26.94
C GLU A 376 9.28 -3.31 26.43
N PRO A 377 10.33 -3.82 25.75
CA PRO A 377 11.37 -2.98 25.17
C PRO A 377 10.80 -1.80 24.38
N ASP A 378 11.42 -0.65 24.54
CA ASP A 378 11.08 0.57 23.83
C ASP A 378 12.26 1.10 23.00
N ALA A 379 12.13 2.34 22.50
CA ALA A 379 13.17 2.94 21.67
C ALA A 379 14.44 3.29 22.47
N ALA A 380 14.34 3.59 23.78
CA ALA A 380 15.49 3.93 24.61
C ALA A 380 16.39 2.71 24.82
N ASP A 381 15.80 1.52 25.00
CA ASP A 381 16.57 0.27 25.16
C ASP A 381 17.40 -0.09 23.93
N LEU A 382 16.91 0.30 22.74
CA LEU A 382 17.53 0.03 21.45
C LEU A 382 18.45 1.16 20.97
N ARG A 383 18.64 2.24 21.73
CA ARG A 383 19.53 3.37 21.40
C ARG A 383 20.85 3.31 22.18
N PRO A 384 21.89 4.07 21.79
CA PRO A 384 23.14 4.08 22.54
C PRO A 384 22.94 4.34 24.03
N GLY A 385 23.54 3.48 24.87
CA GLY A 385 23.35 3.48 26.33
C GLY A 385 22.18 2.62 26.83
N GLY A 386 21.28 2.18 25.95
CA GLY A 386 20.21 1.23 26.24
C GLY A 386 20.72 -0.20 26.37
N GLY A 387 20.05 -1.00 27.21
CA GLY A 387 20.50 -2.35 27.56
C GLY A 387 20.44 -3.38 26.41
N LEU A 388 19.71 -3.07 25.33
CA LEU A 388 19.58 -3.94 24.16
C LEU A 388 20.36 -3.44 22.93
N PHE A 389 20.98 -2.26 23.01
CA PHE A 389 21.69 -1.66 21.89
C PHE A 389 22.81 -2.55 21.38
N GLU A 390 23.72 -2.99 22.26
CA GLU A 390 24.81 -3.90 21.87
C GLU A 390 24.35 -5.36 21.76
N ALA A 391 23.35 -5.76 22.55
CA ALA A 391 22.86 -7.14 22.54
C ALA A 391 22.26 -7.52 21.19
N TYR A 392 21.41 -6.66 20.62
CA TYR A 392 20.63 -6.95 19.42
C TYR A 392 20.90 -5.92 18.32
N PRO A 393 22.08 -5.97 17.67
CA PRO A 393 22.53 -4.91 16.78
C PRO A 393 21.62 -4.70 15.56
N LEU A 394 21.01 -5.75 15.02
CA LEU A 394 20.06 -5.62 13.91
C LEU A 394 18.80 -4.86 14.31
N PHE A 395 18.49 -4.78 15.61
CA PHE A 395 17.31 -4.09 16.16
C PHE A 395 17.64 -2.72 16.75
N SER A 396 18.93 -2.37 16.88
CA SER A 396 19.40 -1.10 17.44
C SER A 396 19.13 0.14 16.56
N GLU A 397 19.04 1.32 17.15
CA GLU A 397 18.85 2.62 16.49
C GLU A 397 20.13 3.49 16.62
N PRO A 398 21.22 3.17 15.89
CA PRO A 398 22.43 3.97 15.93
C PRO A 398 22.18 5.39 15.35
N PRO A 399 22.81 6.44 15.93
CA PRO A 399 22.60 7.82 15.49
C PRO A 399 23.27 8.15 14.15
N GLY A 400 24.24 7.34 13.72
CA GLY A 400 24.97 7.52 12.45
C GLY A 400 26.16 6.56 12.32
N GLY A 401 26.92 6.71 11.23
CA GLY A 401 28.15 5.98 10.95
C GLY A 401 27.93 4.58 10.36
N GLU A 402 29.02 3.82 10.25
CA GLU A 402 29.06 2.51 9.57
C GLU A 402 27.95 1.54 10.00
N ARG A 403 27.71 1.44 11.32
CA ARG A 403 26.67 0.56 11.86
C ARG A 403 25.27 1.01 11.48
N ARG A 404 25.04 2.33 11.38
CA ARG A 404 23.76 2.88 10.92
C ARG A 404 23.51 2.53 9.47
N ASP A 405 24.49 2.76 8.61
CA ASP A 405 24.35 2.45 7.18
C ASP A 405 24.14 0.94 6.97
N ALA A 406 24.89 0.10 7.70
CA ALA A 406 24.76 -1.35 7.63
C ALA A 406 23.39 -1.85 8.13
N VAL A 407 22.87 -1.31 9.24
CA VAL A 407 21.58 -1.77 9.78
C VAL A 407 20.41 -1.29 8.92
N ASP A 408 20.49 -0.06 8.38
CA ASP A 408 19.50 0.49 7.46
C ASP A 408 19.45 -0.35 6.18
N HIS A 409 20.60 -0.63 5.57
CA HIS A 409 20.69 -1.52 4.41
C HIS A 409 20.11 -2.91 4.71
N ALA A 410 20.48 -3.51 5.85
CA ALA A 410 20.02 -4.83 6.22
C ALA A 410 18.50 -4.91 6.38
N ARG A 411 17.88 -3.92 7.02
CA ARG A 411 16.43 -3.87 7.25
C ARG A 411 15.66 -3.58 5.98
N VAL A 412 16.12 -2.62 5.17
CA VAL A 412 15.50 -2.30 3.88
C VAL A 412 15.56 -3.50 2.95
N GLY A 413 16.73 -4.14 2.83
CA GLY A 413 16.92 -5.35 2.04
C GLY A 413 16.05 -6.50 2.53
N HIS A 414 16.00 -6.74 3.85
CA HIS A 414 15.14 -7.76 4.46
C HIS A 414 13.66 -7.57 4.12
N ASN A 415 13.14 -6.34 4.25
CA ASN A 415 11.73 -6.07 3.96
C ASN A 415 11.37 -6.34 2.49
N HIS A 416 12.25 -5.98 1.55
CA HIS A 416 12.05 -6.28 0.13
C HIS A 416 12.18 -7.78 -0.17
N TRP A 417 13.17 -8.45 0.41
CA TRP A 417 13.32 -9.90 0.31
C TRP A 417 12.05 -10.63 0.80
N ALA A 418 11.48 -10.21 1.94
CA ALA A 418 10.25 -10.77 2.47
C ALA A 418 9.06 -10.59 1.52
N LEU A 419 8.94 -9.42 0.87
CA LEU A 419 7.91 -9.21 -0.15
C LEU A 419 8.10 -10.11 -1.37
N GLU A 420 9.34 -10.35 -1.81
CA GLU A 420 9.59 -11.31 -2.90
C GLU A 420 9.20 -12.74 -2.52
N GLN A 421 9.37 -13.15 -1.26
CA GLN A 421 8.89 -14.45 -0.78
C GLN A 421 7.36 -14.53 -0.82
N VAL A 422 6.65 -13.46 -0.40
CA VAL A 422 5.18 -13.38 -0.52
C VAL A 422 4.75 -13.50 -1.98
N LEU A 423 5.41 -12.78 -2.88
CA LEU A 423 5.07 -12.81 -4.30
C LEU A 423 5.44 -14.14 -4.97
N ALA A 424 6.49 -14.82 -4.52
CA ALA A 424 6.82 -16.17 -4.98
C ALA A 424 5.67 -17.14 -4.69
N GLY A 425 5.13 -17.12 -3.46
CA GLY A 425 3.95 -17.93 -3.10
C GLY A 425 2.71 -17.68 -3.97
N ILE A 426 2.52 -16.44 -4.44
CA ILE A 426 1.45 -16.10 -5.39
C ILE A 426 1.76 -16.61 -6.81
N ARG A 427 3.02 -16.54 -7.25
CA ARG A 427 3.44 -16.99 -8.60
C ARG A 427 3.48 -18.50 -8.74
N ASP A 428 3.75 -19.22 -7.65
CA ASP A 428 3.82 -20.68 -7.63
C ASP A 428 2.43 -21.33 -7.77
N ALA A 429 1.35 -20.56 -7.58
CA ALA A 429 -0.01 -20.98 -7.89
C ALA A 429 -0.26 -20.91 -9.42
N ALA A 430 -0.35 -22.07 -10.07
CA ALA A 430 -0.56 -22.16 -11.53
C ALA A 430 -2.03 -21.96 -11.94
N THR A 431 -2.95 -22.14 -11.01
CA THR A 431 -4.41 -22.04 -11.22
C THR A 431 -5.08 -21.13 -10.19
N ALA A 432 -6.27 -20.64 -10.51
CA ALA A 432 -7.09 -19.86 -9.57
C ALA A 432 -7.40 -20.63 -8.28
N GLY A 433 -7.64 -21.95 -8.37
CA GLY A 433 -7.89 -22.80 -7.21
C GLY A 433 -6.67 -22.97 -6.30
N GLU A 434 -5.48 -23.07 -6.87
CA GLU A 434 -4.22 -23.11 -6.11
C GLU A 434 -3.93 -21.76 -5.44
N LEU A 435 -4.21 -20.65 -6.13
CA LEU A 435 -4.05 -19.30 -5.57
C LEU A 435 -5.01 -19.11 -4.39
N GLU A 436 -6.27 -19.48 -4.54
CA GLU A 436 -7.24 -19.44 -3.45
C GLU A 436 -6.79 -20.30 -2.26
N ALA A 437 -6.34 -21.54 -2.52
CA ALA A 437 -5.85 -22.43 -1.47
C ALA A 437 -4.62 -21.86 -0.74
N HIS A 438 -3.68 -21.23 -1.47
CA HIS A 438 -2.54 -20.53 -0.89
C HIS A 438 -3.00 -19.38 0.00
N VAL A 439 -3.89 -18.51 -0.49
CA VAL A 439 -4.38 -17.34 0.26
C VAL A 439 -5.16 -17.78 1.51
N ARG A 440 -5.95 -18.86 1.43
CA ARG A 440 -6.63 -19.45 2.59
C ARG A 440 -5.65 -19.86 3.70
N ARG A 441 -4.53 -20.49 3.34
CA ARG A 441 -3.47 -20.84 4.32
C ARG A 441 -2.84 -19.59 4.93
N VAL A 442 -2.46 -18.63 4.11
CA VAL A 442 -1.88 -17.35 4.59
C VAL A 442 -2.80 -16.66 5.59
N VAL A 443 -4.11 -16.62 5.32
CA VAL A 443 -5.10 -16.04 6.23
C VAL A 443 -5.23 -16.85 7.52
N ALA A 444 -5.28 -18.19 7.42
CA ALA A 444 -5.35 -19.07 8.58
C ALA A 444 -4.12 -18.92 9.51
N ASP A 445 -2.92 -18.74 8.94
CA ASP A 445 -1.68 -18.51 9.68
C ASP A 445 -1.65 -17.09 10.29
N TYR A 446 -2.23 -16.09 9.62
CA TYR A 446 -2.27 -14.71 10.08
C TYR A 446 -3.25 -14.51 11.26
N THR A 447 -4.45 -15.07 11.19
CA THR A 447 -5.53 -14.92 12.20
C THR A 447 -5.06 -15.09 13.66
N PRO A 448 -4.33 -16.15 14.06
CA PRO A 448 -3.92 -16.34 15.45
C PRO A 448 -2.80 -15.39 15.91
N THR A 449 -2.16 -14.66 14.99
CA THR A 449 -0.98 -13.81 15.29
C THR A 449 -1.32 -12.32 15.43
N THR A 450 -2.59 -11.96 15.25
CA THR A 450 -3.08 -10.57 15.25
C THR A 450 -4.23 -10.37 16.25
N SER A 451 -4.74 -9.15 16.38
CA SER A 451 -5.91 -8.90 17.22
C SER A 451 -7.22 -9.21 16.50
N ALA A 452 -8.28 -9.52 17.27
CA ALA A 452 -9.56 -9.99 16.73
C ALA A 452 -10.16 -9.10 15.62
N PRO A 453 -10.15 -7.75 15.70
CA PRO A 453 -10.66 -6.92 14.60
C PRO A 453 -9.87 -7.08 13.29
N PHE A 454 -8.55 -7.24 13.36
CA PHE A 454 -7.72 -7.43 12.17
C PHE A 454 -7.87 -8.83 11.57
N ALA A 455 -7.91 -9.86 12.42
CA ALA A 455 -8.20 -11.23 12.00
C ALA A 455 -9.52 -11.29 11.22
N ARG A 456 -10.61 -10.79 11.83
CA ARG A 456 -11.93 -10.74 11.20
C ARG A 456 -11.95 -9.93 9.91
N ALA A 457 -11.20 -8.83 9.83
CA ALA A 457 -11.13 -8.02 8.62
C ALA A 457 -10.40 -8.72 7.46
N VAL A 458 -9.36 -9.48 7.76
CA VAL A 458 -8.63 -10.31 6.78
C VAL A 458 -9.49 -11.48 6.31
N GLU A 459 -10.18 -12.17 7.23
CA GLU A 459 -11.16 -13.22 6.91
C GLU A 459 -12.29 -12.71 6.02
N GLN A 460 -12.83 -11.53 6.35
CA GLN A 460 -13.85 -10.87 5.53
C GLN A 460 -13.29 -10.43 4.17
N GLY A 461 -12.03 -9.98 4.13
CA GLY A 461 -11.30 -9.72 2.89
C GLY A 461 -11.23 -10.97 2.01
N LEU A 462 -10.84 -12.12 2.56
CA LEU A 462 -10.84 -13.40 1.85
C LEU A 462 -12.24 -13.75 1.32
N ALA A 463 -13.28 -13.62 2.15
CA ALA A 463 -14.65 -13.88 1.72
C ALA A 463 -15.08 -12.98 0.54
N PHE A 464 -14.62 -11.71 0.51
CA PHE A 464 -14.84 -10.84 -0.64
C PHE A 464 -14.01 -11.25 -1.85
N ALA A 465 -12.76 -11.68 -1.68
CA ALA A 465 -11.89 -12.14 -2.76
C ALA A 465 -12.39 -13.45 -3.41
N THR A 466 -13.16 -14.28 -2.71
CA THR A 466 -13.73 -15.54 -3.24
C THR A 466 -15.23 -15.47 -3.55
N MET A 467 -15.87 -14.32 -3.38
CA MET A 467 -17.29 -14.16 -3.68
C MET A 467 -17.55 -14.46 -5.17
N SER A 468 -18.70 -15.03 -5.53
CA SER A 468 -19.08 -15.11 -6.95
C SER A 468 -19.34 -13.70 -7.51
N ALA A 469 -19.11 -13.51 -8.81
CA ALA A 469 -19.60 -12.30 -9.48
C ALA A 469 -21.14 -12.24 -9.32
N PRO A 470 -21.68 -11.07 -8.92
CA PRO A 470 -23.12 -10.90 -8.69
C PRO A 470 -23.96 -11.02 -9.96
#